data_AF-A0A920K7B2-F1
#
_entry.id   AF-A0A920K7B2-F1
#
_cell.length_a   1.000
_cell.length_b   1.000
_cell.length_c   1.000
_cell.angle_alpha   90.00
_cell.angle_beta   90.00
_cell.angle_gamma   90.00
#
_symmetry.space_group_name_H-M   'P 1'
#
loop_
_entity.id
_entity.type
_entity.pdbx_description
1 polymer ?
#
loop_
_entity_poly.entity_id
_entity_poly.type
_entity_poly.pdbx_seq_one_letter_code
_entity_poly.pdbx_strand_id
1 'polypeptide(L)' 'MLVSGEELEARARALVEGGGFPMPESQSPWQQIFRDRVRPFAEGMVLDGATDFRAIVRTRGLPRDNH' A
#
# COMPACT_ATOMS: atom_id res chain seq x y z
N MET A 1 22.19 -13.64 -1.89
CA MET A 1 22.36 -13.48 -0.43
C MET A 1 23.00 -14.76 0.08
N LEU A 2 24.09 -14.69 0.86
CA LEU A 2 24.88 -15.88 1.28
C LEU A 2 24.56 -16.28 2.72
N VAL A 3 23.32 -16.67 2.98
CA VAL A 3 22.86 -17.26 4.26
C VAL A 3 21.92 -18.43 3.94
N SER A 4 21.70 -19.34 4.89
CA SER A 4 20.77 -20.46 4.69
C SER A 4 19.30 -19.98 4.69
N GLY A 5 18.41 -20.79 4.10
CA GLY A 5 16.97 -20.53 4.16
C GLY A 5 16.43 -20.54 5.60
N GLU A 6 16.89 -21.49 6.41
CA GLU A 6 16.52 -21.60 7.83
C GLU A 6 16.86 -20.33 8.62
N GLU A 7 18.03 -19.74 8.35
CA GLU A 7 18.43 -18.49 8.99
C GLU A 7 17.55 -17.31 8.54
N LEU A 8 17.17 -17.26 7.26
CA LEU A 8 16.23 -16.24 6.78
C LEU A 8 14.86 -16.36 7.43
N GLU A 9 14.34 -17.58 7.57
CA GLU A 9 13.07 -17.83 8.23
C GLU A 9 13.10 -17.48 9.72
N ALA A 10 14.22 -17.78 10.40
CA ALA A 10 14.42 -17.37 11.80
C ALA A 10 14.44 -15.83 11.94
N ARG A 11 15.14 -15.13 11.05
CA ARG A 11 15.19 -13.66 11.04
C ARG A 11 13.82 -13.05 10.70
N ALA A 12 13.08 -13.63 9.76
CA ALA A 12 11.74 -13.17 9.40
C ALA A 12 10.75 -13.32 10.56
N ARG A 13 10.79 -14.45 11.28
CA ARG A 13 9.99 -14.66 12.50
C ARG A 13 10.34 -13.63 13.58
N ALA A 14 11.62 -13.47 13.88
CA ALA A 14 12.08 -12.48 14.86
C ALA A 14 11.66 -11.05 14.49
N LEU A 15 11.68 -10.70 13.20
CA LEU A 15 11.21 -9.40 12.72
C LEU A 15 9.70 -9.21 12.96
N VAL A 16 8.88 -10.20 12.62
CA VAL A 16 7.43 -10.14 12.81
C VAL A 16 7.08 -10.08 14.30
N GLU A 17 7.71 -10.91 15.13
CA GLU A 17 7.57 -10.91 16.59
C GLU A 17 8.00 -9.58 17.22
N GLY A 18 9.02 -8.93 16.64
CA GLY A 18 9.51 -7.61 17.03
C GLY A 18 8.64 -6.43 16.56
N GLY A 19 7.50 -6.67 15.91
CA GLY A 19 6.59 -5.62 15.42
C GLY A 19 6.93 -5.10 14.02
N GLY A 20 7.76 -5.81 13.26
CA GLY A 20 8.13 -5.45 11.88
C GLY A 20 9.26 -4.42 11.80
N PHE A 21 9.34 -3.74 10.66
CA PHE A 21 10.34 -2.69 10.46
C PHE A 21 9.94 -1.42 11.24
N PRO A 22 10.89 -0.75 11.92
CA PRO A 22 10.62 0.52 12.58
C PRO A 22 10.06 1.54 11.60
N MET A 23 8.89 2.07 11.90
CA MET A 23 8.21 3.09 11.09
C MET A 23 7.70 4.20 12.03
N PRO A 24 7.97 5.48 11.74
CA PRO A 24 7.43 6.56 12.55
C PRO A 24 5.90 6.60 12.44
N GLU A 25 5.20 7.11 13.44
CA GLU A 25 3.74 7.31 13.35
C GLU A 25 3.36 8.21 12.16
N SER A 26 2.17 8.00 11.61
CA SER A 26 1.57 8.92 10.64
C SER A 26 1.18 10.23 11.35
N GLN A 27 1.69 11.35 10.85
CA GLN A 27 1.46 12.69 11.41
C GLN A 27 0.33 13.45 10.71
N SER A 28 -0.26 12.89 9.65
CA SER A 28 -1.40 13.49 8.96
C SER A 28 -2.35 12.43 8.42
N PRO A 29 -3.62 12.79 8.18
CA PRO A 29 -4.57 11.89 7.54
C PRO A 29 -4.09 11.37 6.18
N TRP A 30 -3.42 12.22 5.40
CA TRP A 30 -2.88 11.81 4.11
C TRP A 30 -1.74 10.78 4.24
N GLN A 31 -0.86 10.94 5.23
CA GLN A 31 0.19 9.94 5.49
C GLN A 31 -0.41 8.59 5.87
N GLN A 32 -1.47 8.58 6.68
CA GLN A 32 -2.17 7.35 7.05
C GLN A 32 -2.82 6.70 5.83
N ILE A 33 -3.61 7.45 5.05
CA ILE A 33 -4.24 6.95 3.83
C ILE A 33 -3.20 6.38 2.85
N PHE A 34 -2.08 7.09 2.66
CA PHE A 34 -1.02 6.63 1.76
C PHE A 34 -0.45 5.29 2.22
N ARG A 35 -0.03 5.17 3.48
CA ARG A 35 0.58 3.93 4.00
C ARG A 35 -0.37 2.75 3.99
N ASP A 36 -1.65 2.99 4.22
CA ASP A 36 -2.66 1.95 4.26
C ASP A 36 -3.08 1.46 2.87
N ARG A 37 -2.93 2.30 1.82
CA ARG A 37 -3.61 2.09 0.54
C ARG A 37 -2.71 2.02 -0.69
N VAL A 38 -1.43 2.36 -0.62
CA VAL A 38 -0.57 2.26 -1.82
C VAL A 38 -0.04 0.85 -2.05
N ARG A 39 0.07 0.49 -3.33
CA ARG A 39 0.71 -0.75 -3.77
C ARG A 39 2.25 -0.64 -3.67
N PRO A 40 2.99 -1.76 -3.61
CA PRO A 40 4.46 -1.76 -3.65
C PRO A 40 5.02 -0.99 -4.86
N PHE A 41 6.27 -0.54 -4.77
CA PHE A 41 6.94 0.18 -5.86
C PHE A 41 7.00 -0.63 -7.16
N ALA A 42 7.22 -1.95 -7.08
CA ALA A 42 7.21 -2.86 -8.23
C ALA A 42 5.85 -2.91 -8.95
N GLU A 43 4.77 -2.49 -8.29
CA GLU A 43 3.41 -2.41 -8.82
C GLU A 43 3.01 -0.96 -9.16
N GLY A 44 3.97 -0.04 -9.21
CA GLY A 44 3.78 1.34 -9.64
C GLY A 44 3.45 2.33 -8.53
N MET A 45 3.41 1.91 -7.26
CA MET A 45 3.20 2.79 -6.10
C MET A 45 1.90 3.64 -6.19
N VAL A 46 0.89 3.10 -6.88
CA VAL A 46 -0.43 3.73 -7.01
C VAL A 46 -1.32 3.36 -5.83
N LEU A 47 -2.36 4.16 -5.58
CA LEU A 47 -3.42 3.77 -4.64
C LEU A 47 -4.12 2.51 -5.16
N ASP A 48 -4.34 1.56 -4.26
CA ASP A 48 -5.03 0.30 -4.54
C ASP A 48 -6.42 0.56 -5.13
N GLY A 49 -6.73 -0.11 -6.23
CA GLY A 49 -7.96 0.10 -7.02
C GLY A 49 -8.02 1.39 -7.85
N ALA A 50 -7.04 2.31 -7.78
CA ALA A 50 -7.09 3.56 -8.56
C ALA A 50 -7.15 3.33 -10.07
N THR A 51 -6.51 2.26 -10.54
CA THR A 51 -6.47 1.86 -11.94
C THR A 51 -7.83 1.35 -12.46
N ASP A 52 -8.81 1.08 -11.61
CA ASP A 52 -10.17 0.69 -12.02
C ASP A 52 -11.04 1.91 -12.40
N PHE A 53 -10.62 3.11 -11.99
CA PHE A 53 -11.36 4.35 -12.22
C PHE A 53 -10.77 5.14 -13.40
N ARG A 54 -10.93 4.59 -14.61
CA ARG A 54 -10.52 5.24 -15.86
C ARG A 54 -11.72 5.57 -16.75
N ALA A 55 -11.59 6.67 -17.51
CA ALA A 55 -12.62 7.15 -18.43
C ALA A 55 -14.02 7.25 -17.78
N ILE A 56 -14.10 7.74 -16.55
CA ILE A 56 -15.28 7.62 -15.67
C ILE A 56 -16.59 8.13 -16.27
N VAL A 57 -16.57 9.20 -17.07
CA VAL A 57 -17.78 9.68 -17.77
C VAL A 57 -18.31 8.65 -18.76
N ARG A 58 -17.40 7.97 -19.48
CA ARG A 58 -17.75 6.92 -20.44
C ARG A 58 -18.16 5.61 -19.77
N THR A 59 -17.55 5.28 -18.63
CA THR A 59 -17.73 3.97 -17.95
C THR A 59 -18.75 3.99 -16.83
N ARG A 60 -19.04 5.16 -16.24
CA ARG A 60 -19.94 5.36 -15.09
C ARG A 60 -21.02 6.43 -15.34
N GLY A 61 -20.97 7.13 -16.47
CA GLY A 61 -21.92 8.18 -16.84
C GLY A 61 -21.56 9.57 -16.31
N LEU A 62 -22.34 10.58 -16.71
CA LEU A 62 -22.22 11.92 -16.16
C LEU A 62 -22.68 11.92 -14.68
N PRO A 63 -21.95 12.58 -13.77
CA PRO A 63 -22.41 12.79 -12.40
C PRO A 63 -23.75 13.53 -12.38
N ARG A 64 -24.45 13.41 -11.26
CA ARG A 64 -25.71 14.12 -11.03
C ARG A 64 -25.48 15.64 -11.07
N ASP A 65 -26.42 16.35 -11.68
CA ASP A 65 -26.52 17.80 -11.49
C ASP A 65 -26.81 18.07 -10.00
N ASN A 66 -26.10 19.04 -9.43
CA ASN A 66 -26.11 19.35 -8.00
C ASN A 66 -26.82 20.66 -7.67
N HIS A 67 -27.45 21.31 -8.65
CA HIS A 67 -28.21 22.54 -8.50
C HIS A 67 -29.54 22.49 -9.26
#